data_AF-A0A7C5P6F3-F1
#
_entry.id   AF-A0A7C5P6F3-F1
#
_cell.length_a   1.000
_cell.length_b   1.000
_cell.length_c   1.000
_cell.angle_alpha   90.00
_cell.angle_beta   90.00
_cell.angle_gamma   90.00
#
_symmetry.space_group_name_H-M   'P 1'
#
loop_
_entity.id
_entity.type
_entity.pdbx_description
1 polymer ?
#
loop_
_entity_poly.entity_id
_entity_poly.type
_entity_poly.pdbx_seq_one_letter_code
_entity_poly.pdbx_strand_id
1 'polypeptide(L)' 'IGGIFVIEALSVIIQVFSFQLFGRRVFLMSPIHHHFEKKGLTETKIVVRFWIISILFVLLGLTTLKLR' A
#
# COMPACT_ATOMS: atom_id res chain seq x y z
N ILE A 1 2.73 5.88 -10.43
CA ILE A 1 2.95 6.43 -9.07
C ILE A 1 1.68 6.30 -8.22
N GLY A 2 0.49 6.69 -8.72
CA GLY A 2 -0.77 6.63 -7.96
C GLY A 2 -1.15 5.28 -7.32
N GLY A 3 -0.78 4.16 -7.92
CA GLY A 3 -1.19 2.83 -7.44
C GLY A 3 -0.82 2.54 -5.97
N ILE A 4 0.37 2.94 -5.52
CA ILE A 4 0.79 2.71 -4.12
C ILE A 4 -0.02 3.57 -3.15
N PHE A 5 -0.36 4.81 -3.52
CA PHE A 5 -1.18 5.70 -2.70
C PHE A 5 -2.61 5.17 -2.53
N VAL A 6 -3.17 4.55 -3.57
CA VAL A 6 -4.48 3.88 -3.50
C VAL A 6 -4.41 2.72 -2.51
N ILE A 7 -3.35 1.91 -2.54
CA ILE A 7 -3.18 0.78 -1.59
C ILE A 7 -3.04 1.30 -0.15
N GLU A 8 -2.27 2.35 0.07
CA GLU A 8 -2.12 3.00 1.38
C GLU A 8 -3.47 3.49 1.93
N ALA A 9 -4.25 4.20 1.11
CA ALA A 9 -5.58 4.66 1.50
C ALA A 9 -6.55 3.49 1.76
N LEU A 10 -6.58 2.48 0.89
CA LEU A 10 -7.39 1.28 1.07
C LEU A 10 -7.04 0.53 2.35
N SER A 11 -5.76 0.48 2.73
CA SER A 11 -5.33 -0.16 3.97
C SER A 11 -5.88 0.53 5.22
N VAL A 12 -6.08 1.86 5.17
CA VAL A 12 -6.72 2.63 6.25
C VAL A 12 -8.21 2.35 6.27
N ILE A 13 -8.88 2.38 5.11
CA ILE A 13 -10.32 2.11 4.99
C ILE A 13 -10.65 0.71 5.53
N ILE A 14 -9.93 -0.31 5.08
CA ILE A 14 -10.13 -1.70 5.52
C ILE A 14 -9.90 -1.83 7.03
N GLN A 15 -8.84 -1.21 7.55
CA GLN A 15 -8.52 -1.25 8.97
C GLN A 15 -9.62 -0.61 9.83
N VAL A 16 -10.07 0.59 9.44
CA VAL A 16 -11.14 1.32 10.16
C VAL A 16 -12.44 0.53 10.09
N PHE A 17 -12.84 0.07 8.92
CA PHE A 17 -14.05 -0.72 8.72
C PHE A 17 -14.06 -2.01 9.54
N SER A 18 -12.93 -2.74 9.54
CA SER A 18 -12.81 -3.97 10.32
C SER A 18 -12.88 -3.73 11.82
N PHE A 19 -12.25 -2.65 12.29
CA PHE A 19 -12.29 -2.30 13.71
C PHE A 19 -13.69 -1.83 14.15
N GLN A 20 -14.40 -1.09 13.30
CA GLN A 20 -15.76 -0.64 13.57
C GLN A 20 -16.78 -1.78 13.60
N LEU A 21 -16.69 -2.76 12.68
CA LEU A 21 -17.66 -3.86 12.60
C LEU A 21 -17.32 -5.04 13.50
N PHE A 22 -16.05 -5.41 13.58
CA PHE A 22 -15.62 -6.65 14.22
C PHE A 22 -14.75 -6.42 15.46
N GLY A 23 -14.35 -5.18 15.74
CA GLY A 23 -13.45 -4.84 16.86
C GLY A 23 -12.03 -5.41 16.72
N ARG A 24 -11.66 -5.89 15.52
CA ARG A 24 -10.39 -6.57 15.25
C ARG A 24 -9.57 -5.78 14.24
N ARG A 25 -8.24 -5.89 14.36
CA ARG A 25 -7.30 -5.29 13.41
C ARG A 25 -6.95 -6.30 12.32
N VAL A 26 -6.94 -5.86 11.06
CA VAL A 26 -6.50 -6.69 9.91
C VAL A 26 -4.99 -6.57 9.74
N PHE A 27 -4.48 -5.34 9.81
CA PHE A 27 -3.06 -5.03 9.80
C PHE A 27 -2.60 -4.70 11.22
N LEU A 28 -1.36 -5.07 11.56
CA LEU A 28 -0.69 -4.63 12.79
C LEU A 28 -0.80 -3.11 13.03
N MET A 29 -0.66 -2.32 11.96
CA MET A 29 -0.85 -0.88 11.93
C MET A 29 -1.22 -0.45 10.50
N SER A 30 -2.04 0.58 10.36
CA SER A 30 -2.31 1.25 9.10
C SER A 30 -1.88 2.72 9.19
N PRO A 31 -1.38 3.34 8.10
CA PRO A 31 -1.30 2.80 6.73
C PRO A 31 -0.30 1.64 6.54
N ILE A 32 -0.36 0.95 5.40
CA ILE A 32 0.27 -0.37 5.22
C ILE A 32 1.81 -0.38 5.35
N HIS A 33 2.52 0.73 5.08
CA HIS A 33 3.96 0.78 5.36
C HIS A 33 4.29 0.54 6.85
N HIS A 34 3.53 1.08 7.80
CA HIS A 34 3.74 0.83 9.23
C HIS A 34 3.48 -0.62 9.63
N HIS A 35 2.63 -1.34 8.90
CA HIS A 35 2.47 -2.78 9.08
C HIS A 35 3.80 -3.51 8.88
N PHE A 36 4.58 -3.12 7.88
CA PHE A 36 5.88 -3.70 7.58
C PHE A 36 6.96 -3.24 8.57
N GLU A 37 6.91 -2.00 9.06
CA GLU A 37 7.79 -1.54 10.14
C GLU A 37 7.57 -2.35 11.41
N LYS A 38 6.31 -2.59 11.79
CA LYS A 38 5.96 -3.45 12.95
C LYS A 38 6.38 -4.91 12.76
N LYS A 39 6.59 -5.37 11.53
CA LYS A 39 7.19 -6.68 11.22
C LYS A 39 8.72 -6.68 11.27
N GLY A 40 9.35 -5.57 11.63
CA GLY A 40 10.79 -5.44 11.80
C GLY A 40 11.56 -5.06 10.53
N LEU A 41 10.88 -4.62 9.46
CA LEU A 41 11.56 -4.05 8.31
C LEU A 41 11.99 -2.61 8.60
N THR A 42 13.19 -2.23 8.15
CA THR A 42 13.65 -0.84 8.21
C THR A 42 12.87 0.02 7.23
N GLU A 43 12.59 1.26 7.60
CA GLU A 43 11.87 2.23 6.77
C GLU A 43 12.48 2.34 5.36
N THR A 44 13.81 2.48 5.27
CA THR A 44 14.51 2.55 3.98
C THR A 44 14.25 1.32 3.10
N LYS A 45 14.22 0.11 3.68
CA LYS A 45 13.94 -1.12 2.93
C LYS A 45 12.50 -1.15 2.42
N ILE A 46 11.55 -0.61 3.19
CA ILE A 46 10.13 -0.52 2.79
C ILE A 46 9.98 0.50 1.66
N VAL A 47 10.56 1.69 1.81
CA VAL A 47 10.51 2.77 0.79
C VAL A 47 11.05 2.29 -0.55
N VAL A 48 12.22 1.64 -0.55
CA VAL A 48 12.82 1.10 -1.79
C VAL A 48 11.93 0.04 -2.43
N ARG A 49 11.33 -0.86 -1.64
CA ARG A 49 10.38 -1.87 -2.16
C ARG A 49 9.12 -1.23 -2.75
N PHE A 50 8.60 -0.19 -2.11
CA PHE A 50 7.44 0.54 -2.59
C PHE A 50 7.74 1.30 -3.88
N TRP A 51 8.96 1.81 -4.07
CA TRP A 51 9.39 2.40 -5.33
C TRP A 51 9.43 1.38 -6.46
N ILE A 52 9.96 0.18 -6.21
CA ILE A 52 9.95 -0.91 -7.21
C ILE A 52 8.51 -1.21 -7.64
N ILE A 53 7.59 -1.39 -6.68
CA ILE A 53 6.16 -1.63 -6.97
C ILE A 53 5.54 -0.43 -7.72
N SER A 54 5.91 0.80 -7.34
CA SER A 54 5.40 2.01 -7.98
C SER A 54 5.82 2.10 -9.44
N ILE A 55 7.05 1.71 -9.78
CA ILE A 55 7.55 1.64 -11.16
C ILE A 55 6.76 0.59 -11.95
N LEU A 56 6.51 -0.59 -11.37
CA LEU A 56 5.68 -1.62 -12.01
C LEU A 56 4.27 -1.10 -12.33
N PHE A 57 3.64 -0.38 -11.39
CA PHE A 57 2.33 0.26 -11.65
C PHE A 57 2.40 1.36 -12.72
N VAL A 58 3.51 2.10 -12.82
CA VAL A 58 3.71 3.06 -13.92
C VAL A 58 3.76 2.33 -15.25
N LEU A 59 4.56 1.27 -15.37
CA LEU A 59 4.67 0.50 -16.61
C LEU A 59 3.32 -0.11 -17.02
N LEU A 60 2.57 -0.68 -16.07
CA LEU A 60 1.21 -1.16 -16.32
C LEU A 60 0.24 -0.04 -16.73
N GLY A 61 0.36 1.15 -16.15
CA GLY A 61 -0.44 2.30 -16.59
C GLY A 61 -0.06 2.78 -18.00
N LEU A 62 1.20 2.63 -18.41
CA LEU A 62 1.62 2.94 -19.77
C LEU A 62 1.09 1.93 -20.79
N THR A 63 0.91 0.65 -20.43
CA THR A 63 0.31 -0.32 -21.35
C THR A 63 -1.18 -0.10 -21.56
N THR A 64 -1.89 0.52 -20.61
CA THR A 64 -3.31 0.87 -20.78
C THR A 64 -3.53 2.13 -21.60
N LEU A 65 -2.52 2.98 -21.74
CA LEU A 65 -2.52 4.11 -22.67
C LEU A 65 -2.43 3.57 -24.11
N LYS A 66 -3.58 3.47 -24.77
CA LYS A 66 -3.64 3.29 -26.23
C LYS A 66 -3.11 4.57 -26.88
N LEU A 67 -1.82 4.57 -27.22
CA LEU A 67 -1.25 5.52 -28.18
C LEU A 67 -1.69 5.07 -29.57
N ARG A 68 -2.85 5.55 -30.03
CA ARG A 68 -3.30 5.44 -31.42
C ARG A 68 -3.71 6.81 -31.91
#